data_AF-A0A6J1PRI5-F1
#
_entry.id   AF-A0A6J1PRI5-F1
#
_cell.length_a   1.000
_cell.length_b   1.000
_cell.length_c   1.000
_cell.angle_alpha   90.00
_cell.angle_beta   90.00
_cell.angle_gamma   90.00
#
_symmetry.space_group_name_H-M   'P 1'
#
loop_
_entity.id
_entity.type
_entity.pdbx_description
1 polymer ?
#
loop_
_entity_poly.entity_id
_entity_poly.type
_entity_poly.pdbx_seq_one_letter_code
_entity_poly.pdbx_strand_id
1 'polypeptide(L)'
;MDILTSNDELDNIQLYDSTIEIIGFVDGIEAPRYVGDKQQYKIFKFFLNNGNGKRIQIMTWNDEVDKVEPHIKLNYIIHLDGVQARPPKAIQFNNGNVPYELQVRSNTIVKSLGKYELLCSSNVEPECVQFLDVLNTSTRVTIEGFIKTNFAPVYNNKLNKSIGCGSLTDGEYKLEIHIMNFNEETYCDLELVKGDKIKMTGKIQTTVDPPYFIVQNLKDLSKIDGHMPLKTVIKVFRTLQKRSVENNSLQQHSNKKSKLD
;
A
#
# COMPACT_ATOMS: atom_id res chain seq x y z
N MET A 1 -2.06 -18.68 8.89
CA MET A 1 -1.65 -18.90 7.48
C MET A 1 -0.14 -19.02 7.55
N ASP A 2 0.35 -20.24 7.73
CA ASP A 2 1.75 -20.49 8.12
C ASP A 2 2.62 -20.82 6.90
N ILE A 3 2.25 -20.27 5.74
CA ILE A 3 2.92 -20.57 4.47
C ILE A 3 3.92 -19.50 4.03
N LEU A 4 3.83 -18.27 4.56
CA LEU A 4 4.75 -17.19 4.21
C LEU A 4 6.00 -17.25 5.08
N THR A 5 7.16 -16.97 4.49
CA THR A 5 8.44 -16.97 5.21
C THR A 5 8.45 -15.93 6.32
N SER A 6 8.81 -16.34 7.53
CA SER A 6 8.81 -15.50 8.73
C SER A 6 9.89 -14.42 8.69
N ASN A 7 9.75 -13.39 9.55
CA ASN A 7 10.79 -12.36 9.68
C ASN A 7 12.12 -12.96 10.17
N ASP A 8 12.05 -13.92 11.10
CA ASP A 8 13.23 -14.57 11.66
C ASP A 8 14.02 -15.34 10.59
N GLU A 9 13.33 -16.06 9.70
CA GLU A 9 13.97 -16.75 8.57
C GLU A 9 14.62 -15.75 7.61
N LEU A 10 13.92 -14.67 7.26
CA LEU A 10 14.46 -13.63 6.37
C LEU A 10 15.67 -12.91 6.97
N ASP A 11 15.64 -12.63 8.27
CA ASP A 11 16.72 -11.92 8.96
C ASP A 11 17.97 -12.80 9.14
N ASN A 12 17.84 -14.13 9.03
CA ASN A 12 18.96 -15.08 9.08
C ASN A 12 19.52 -15.45 7.70
N ILE A 13 18.99 -14.91 6.60
CA ILE A 13 19.52 -15.16 5.26
C ILE A 13 20.95 -14.64 5.14
N GLN A 14 21.87 -15.53 4.75
CA GLN A 14 23.27 -15.19 4.54
C GLN A 14 23.50 -14.65 3.12
N LEU A 15 24.28 -13.58 3.02
CA LEU A 15 24.69 -13.05 1.71
C LEU A 15 25.48 -14.11 0.94
N TYR A 16 25.22 -14.17 -0.37
CA TYR A 16 25.81 -15.13 -1.31
C TYR A 16 25.33 -16.57 -1.13
N ASP A 17 24.49 -16.88 -0.15
CA ASP A 17 23.74 -18.13 -0.14
C ASP A 17 22.89 -18.19 -1.41
N SER A 18 23.01 -19.32 -2.09
CA SER A 18 22.40 -19.54 -3.39
C SER A 18 21.34 -20.64 -3.38
N THR A 19 20.98 -21.11 -2.20
CA THR A 19 20.00 -22.18 -1.97
C THR A 19 18.76 -21.67 -1.25
N ILE A 20 18.51 -20.37 -1.30
CA ILE A 20 17.44 -19.74 -0.55
C ILE A 20 16.10 -20.18 -1.11
N GLU A 21 15.24 -20.64 -0.21
CA GLU A 21 13.86 -20.98 -0.46
C GLU A 21 12.96 -20.02 0.33
N ILE A 22 12.07 -19.31 -0.34
CA ILE A 22 11.14 -18.37 0.29
C ILE A 22 9.75 -18.44 -0.34
N ILE A 23 8.76 -18.07 0.47
CA ILE A 23 7.37 -17.92 0.05
C ILE A 23 6.90 -16.54 0.48
N GLY A 24 6.40 -15.76 -0.47
CA GLY A 24 5.87 -14.42 -0.25
C GLY A 24 4.80 -14.10 -1.27
N PHE A 25 4.00 -13.05 -1.03
CA PHE A 25 3.07 -12.57 -2.04
C PHE A 25 3.66 -11.39 -2.83
N VAL A 26 3.28 -11.28 -4.10
CA VAL A 26 3.75 -10.20 -4.98
C VAL A 26 3.00 -8.91 -4.67
N ASP A 27 3.69 -7.91 -4.13
CA ASP A 27 3.11 -6.60 -3.81
C ASP A 27 3.49 -5.49 -4.80
N GLY A 28 4.43 -5.76 -5.71
CA GLY A 28 4.86 -4.83 -6.75
C GLY A 28 5.60 -5.53 -7.90
N ILE A 29 5.48 -4.95 -9.09
CA ILE A 29 6.12 -5.44 -10.33
C ILE A 29 6.68 -4.23 -11.09
N GLU A 30 7.94 -4.28 -11.48
CA GLU A 30 8.50 -3.40 -12.50
C GLU A 30 8.57 -4.18 -13.82
N ALA A 31 7.87 -3.69 -14.85
CA ALA A 31 7.81 -4.34 -16.16
C ALA A 31 9.22 -4.61 -16.72
N PRO A 32 9.41 -5.73 -17.46
CA PRO A 32 10.67 -6.02 -18.09
C PRO A 32 11.13 -4.89 -19.00
N ARG A 33 12.43 -4.60 -18.97
CA ARG A 33 13.04 -3.58 -19.82
C ARG A 33 14.46 -3.97 -20.21
N TYR A 34 14.96 -3.37 -21.28
CA TYR A 34 16.36 -3.50 -21.67
C TYR A 34 17.20 -2.37 -21.05
N VAL A 35 18.38 -2.72 -20.55
CA VAL A 35 19.32 -1.80 -19.87
C VAL A 35 20.76 -2.02 -20.36
N GLY A 36 21.64 -1.09 -19.99
CA GLY A 36 23.02 -1.01 -20.46
C GLY A 36 23.16 -0.06 -21.65
N ASP A 37 24.39 0.42 -21.89
CA ASP A 37 24.66 1.44 -22.92
C ASP A 37 24.24 1.00 -24.34
N LYS A 38 24.18 -0.31 -24.58
CA LYS A 38 23.73 -0.91 -25.85
C LYS A 38 22.38 -1.61 -25.72
N GLN A 39 21.64 -1.38 -24.63
CA GLN A 39 20.38 -2.06 -24.32
C GLN A 39 20.47 -3.59 -24.38
N GLN A 40 21.62 -4.15 -24.01
CA GLN A 40 21.93 -5.56 -24.21
C GLN A 40 21.44 -6.48 -23.08
N TYR A 41 21.02 -5.93 -21.94
CA TYR A 41 20.60 -6.72 -20.79
C TYR A 41 19.11 -6.58 -20.56
N LYS A 42 18.36 -7.68 -20.60
CA LYS A 42 16.95 -7.70 -20.19
C LYS A 42 16.89 -7.82 -18.67
N ILE A 43 16.10 -6.98 -18.02
CA ILE A 43 15.91 -7.01 -16.56
C ILE A 43 14.42 -7.04 -16.25
N PHE A 44 14.05 -7.82 -15.25
CA PHE A 44 12.72 -7.86 -14.67
C PHE A 44 12.84 -7.83 -13.15
N LYS A 45 12.01 -6.99 -12.50
CA LYS A 45 12.00 -6.88 -11.05
C LYS A 45 10.59 -7.04 -10.52
N PHE A 46 10.48 -7.72 -9.39
CA PHE A 46 9.24 -7.82 -8.63
C PHE A 46 9.58 -7.91 -7.15
N PHE A 47 8.58 -7.82 -6.30
CA PHE A 47 8.75 -7.74 -4.86
C PHE A 47 7.91 -8.76 -4.15
N LEU A 48 8.54 -9.52 -3.26
CA LEU A 48 7.85 -10.45 -2.37
C LEU A 48 7.73 -9.84 -0.98
N ASN A 49 6.51 -9.85 -0.48
CA ASN A 49 6.16 -9.42 0.87
C ASN A 49 5.72 -10.63 1.68
N ASN A 50 6.16 -10.72 2.93
CA ASN A 50 5.81 -11.83 3.78
C ASN A 50 4.56 -11.59 4.65
N GLY A 51 3.90 -10.45 4.48
CA GLY A 51 2.72 -10.06 5.25
C GLY A 51 3.03 -9.59 6.68
N ASN A 52 4.30 -9.64 7.10
CA ASN A 52 4.74 -9.25 8.43
C ASN A 52 5.81 -8.13 8.40
N GLY A 53 5.67 -7.23 7.43
CA GLY A 53 6.47 -6.02 7.34
C GLY A 53 7.83 -6.18 6.66
N LYS A 54 8.20 -7.37 6.16
CA LYS A 54 9.40 -7.56 5.33
C LYS A 54 9.02 -7.62 3.85
N ARG A 55 9.79 -6.90 3.05
CA ARG A 55 9.63 -6.74 1.61
C ARG A 55 10.97 -6.90 0.92
N ILE A 56 11.05 -7.88 0.03
CA ILE A 56 12.29 -8.32 -0.60
C ILE A 56 12.22 -8.00 -2.09
N GLN A 57 13.28 -7.38 -2.61
CA GLN A 57 13.43 -7.17 -4.05
C GLN A 57 13.95 -8.44 -4.72
N ILE A 58 13.26 -8.88 -5.77
CA ILE A 58 13.66 -10.02 -6.59
C ILE A 58 14.14 -9.51 -7.96
N MET A 59 15.31 -9.98 -8.36
CA MET A 59 16.02 -9.55 -9.57
C MET A 59 16.14 -10.71 -10.56
N THR A 60 15.65 -10.52 -11.78
CA THR A 60 15.76 -11.49 -12.88
C THR A 60 16.45 -10.85 -14.08
N TRP A 61 17.34 -11.59 -14.73
CA TRP A 61 18.18 -11.09 -15.83
C TRP A 61 18.12 -12.00 -17.06
N ASN A 62 18.19 -11.39 -18.24
CA ASN A 62 18.32 -12.02 -19.55
C ASN A 62 17.31 -13.15 -19.76
N ASP A 63 17.78 -14.34 -20.17
CA ASP A 63 16.96 -15.50 -20.55
C ASP A 63 16.04 -15.97 -19.42
N GLU A 64 16.38 -15.70 -18.15
CA GLU A 64 15.53 -16.06 -17.02
C GLU A 64 14.27 -15.19 -16.94
N VAL A 65 14.29 -13.99 -17.54
CA VAL A 65 13.12 -13.09 -17.54
C VAL A 65 11.94 -13.74 -18.23
N ASP A 66 12.15 -14.31 -19.42
CA ASP A 66 11.09 -14.92 -20.22
C ASP A 66 10.49 -16.17 -19.54
N LYS A 67 11.27 -16.84 -18.69
CA LYS A 67 10.79 -17.97 -17.89
C LYS A 67 10.00 -17.53 -16.67
N VAL A 68 10.43 -16.47 -15.99
CA VAL A 68 9.84 -16.05 -14.71
C VAL A 68 8.62 -15.16 -14.90
N GLU A 69 8.69 -14.17 -15.80
CA GLU A 69 7.64 -13.15 -15.97
C GLU A 69 6.21 -13.73 -16.06
N PRO A 70 5.93 -14.79 -16.87
CA PRO A 70 4.57 -15.32 -16.99
C PRO A 70 3.96 -15.87 -15.70
N HIS A 71 4.80 -16.23 -14.73
CA HIS A 71 4.40 -16.80 -13.44
C HIS A 71 4.13 -15.73 -12.38
N ILE A 72 4.57 -14.49 -12.60
CA ILE A 72 4.50 -13.41 -11.61
C ILE A 72 3.27 -12.55 -11.87
N LYS A 73 2.31 -12.62 -10.93
CA LYS A 73 1.08 -11.81 -10.96
C LYS A 73 0.93 -11.08 -9.64
N LEU A 74 0.45 -9.84 -9.69
CA LEU A 74 0.21 -9.03 -8.49
C LEU A 74 -0.79 -9.73 -7.56
N ASN A 75 -0.56 -9.66 -6.26
CA ASN A 75 -1.35 -10.33 -5.21
C ASN A 75 -1.41 -11.86 -5.34
N TYR A 76 -0.42 -12.51 -5.94
CA TYR A 76 -0.27 -13.98 -5.89
C TYR A 76 0.84 -14.37 -4.92
N ILE A 77 0.65 -15.50 -4.24
CA ILE A 77 1.69 -16.16 -3.45
C ILE A 77 2.63 -16.86 -4.41
N ILE A 78 3.91 -16.53 -4.31
CA ILE A 78 4.98 -17.12 -5.11
C ILE A 78 5.93 -17.84 -4.15
N HIS A 79 6.21 -19.09 -4.49
CA HIS A 79 7.28 -19.88 -3.93
C HIS A 79 8.48 -19.80 -4.87
N LEU A 80 9.63 -19.39 -4.32
CA LEU A 80 10.91 -19.38 -4.98
C LEU A 80 11.82 -20.37 -4.26
N ASP A 81 12.42 -21.28 -5.00
CA ASP A 81 13.40 -22.25 -4.50
C ASP A 81 14.69 -22.13 -5.32
N GLY A 82 15.83 -22.01 -4.64
CA GLY A 82 17.15 -21.90 -5.27
C GLY A 82 17.51 -20.50 -5.76
N VAL A 83 17.00 -19.44 -5.13
CA VAL A 83 17.43 -18.06 -5.41
C VAL A 83 18.72 -17.71 -4.65
N GLN A 84 19.44 -16.70 -5.14
CA GLN A 84 20.69 -16.25 -4.53
C GLN A 84 20.54 -14.90 -3.82
N ALA A 85 20.93 -14.82 -2.53
CA ALA A 85 21.05 -13.54 -1.85
C ALA A 85 22.29 -12.80 -2.31
N ARG A 86 22.12 -11.52 -2.61
CA ARG A 86 23.21 -10.62 -3.00
C ARG A 86 23.06 -9.27 -2.32
N PRO A 87 24.17 -8.58 -2.05
CA PRO A 87 24.09 -7.18 -1.71
C PRO A 87 23.54 -6.41 -2.93
N PRO A 88 22.66 -5.41 -2.72
CA PRO A 88 22.24 -4.53 -3.80
C PRO A 88 23.44 -3.81 -4.40
N LYS A 89 23.47 -3.61 -5.72
CA LYS A 89 24.56 -2.86 -6.39
C LYS A 89 24.78 -1.47 -5.80
N ALA A 90 23.69 -0.83 -5.38
CA ALA A 90 23.71 0.35 -4.54
C ALA A 90 22.46 0.33 -3.66
N ILE A 91 22.58 0.76 -2.41
CA ILE A 91 21.50 0.70 -1.42
C ILE A 91 20.26 1.46 -1.93
N GLN A 92 20.46 2.58 -2.63
CA GLN A 92 19.38 3.37 -3.23
C GLN A 92 18.59 2.66 -4.35
N PHE A 93 19.08 1.52 -4.86
CA PHE A 93 18.40 0.73 -5.89
C PHE A 93 17.69 -0.50 -5.33
N ASN A 94 17.75 -0.71 -4.01
CA ASN A 94 16.90 -1.69 -3.33
C ASN A 94 15.61 -0.99 -2.90
N ASN A 95 14.53 -1.27 -3.62
CA ASN A 95 13.21 -0.77 -3.27
C ASN A 95 12.51 -1.66 -2.22
N GLY A 96 13.17 -2.73 -1.74
CA GLY A 96 12.76 -3.52 -0.57
C GLY A 96 13.18 -2.87 0.75
N ASN A 97 12.96 -3.56 1.87
CA ASN A 97 13.34 -3.10 3.21
C ASN A 97 14.25 -4.08 3.98
N VAL A 98 14.74 -5.12 3.31
CA VAL A 98 15.78 -6.03 3.80
C VAL A 98 17.16 -5.62 3.23
N PRO A 99 18.29 -5.93 3.90
CA PRO A 99 19.62 -5.45 3.50
C PRO A 99 20.20 -6.16 2.26
N TYR A 100 19.43 -7.03 1.60
CA TYR A 100 19.83 -7.82 0.44
C TYR A 100 18.77 -7.78 -0.66
N GLU A 101 19.13 -8.26 -1.85
CA GLU A 101 18.20 -8.63 -2.91
C GLU A 101 18.34 -10.12 -3.22
N LEU A 102 17.30 -10.73 -3.78
CA LEU A 102 17.35 -12.11 -4.23
C LEU A 102 17.42 -12.14 -5.75
N GLN A 103 18.42 -12.84 -6.28
CA GLN A 103 18.62 -13.02 -7.70
C GLN A 103 18.11 -14.39 -8.15
N VAL A 104 17.22 -14.39 -9.14
CA VAL A 104 16.81 -15.59 -9.86
C VAL A 104 18.00 -16.13 -10.66
N ARG A 105 18.18 -17.45 -10.63
CA ARG A 105 19.19 -18.18 -11.37
C ARG A 105 18.54 -19.22 -12.27
N SER A 106 19.33 -19.83 -13.15
CA SER A 106 18.87 -20.84 -14.10
C SER A 106 18.29 -22.09 -13.45
N ASN A 107 18.64 -22.37 -12.20
CA ASN A 107 18.12 -23.49 -11.42
C ASN A 107 16.99 -23.08 -10.44
N THR A 108 16.56 -21.82 -10.46
CA THR A 108 15.49 -21.36 -9.58
C THR A 108 14.15 -21.95 -10.03
N ILE A 109 13.42 -22.56 -9.11
CA ILE A 109 12.05 -23.02 -9.32
C ILE A 109 11.10 -21.92 -8.88
N VAL A 110 10.18 -21.53 -9.75
CA VAL A 110 9.13 -20.54 -9.48
C VAL A 110 7.78 -21.24 -9.52
N LYS A 111 7.04 -21.23 -8.40
CA LYS A 111 5.69 -21.77 -8.33
C LYS A 111 4.71 -20.70 -7.88
N SER A 112 3.62 -20.56 -8.63
CA SER A 112 2.47 -19.77 -8.19
C SER A 112 1.57 -20.65 -7.33
N LEU A 113 1.43 -20.30 -6.04
CA LEU A 113 0.65 -21.09 -5.08
C LEU A 113 -0.81 -20.63 -4.98
N GLY A 114 -1.20 -19.62 -5.75
CA GLY A 114 -2.55 -19.07 -5.77
C GLY A 114 -2.60 -17.60 -5.37
N LYS A 115 -3.82 -17.06 -5.31
CA LYS A 115 -4.04 -15.65 -4.97
C LYS A 115 -3.81 -15.45 -3.47
N TYR A 116 -3.02 -14.45 -3.12
CA TYR A 116 -2.91 -13.98 -1.75
C TYR A 116 -4.22 -13.27 -1.38
N GLU A 117 -5.04 -13.97 -0.62
CA GLU A 117 -6.13 -13.34 0.11
C GLU A 117 -5.55 -12.79 1.40
N LEU A 118 -5.47 -11.46 1.48
CA LEU A 118 -5.24 -10.78 2.75
C LEU A 118 -6.43 -11.14 3.64
N LEU A 119 -6.33 -12.27 4.35
CA LEU A 119 -7.08 -12.49 5.57
C LEU A 119 -6.66 -11.34 6.47
N CYS A 120 -7.55 -10.37 6.69
CA CYS A 120 -7.38 -9.40 7.76
C CYS A 120 -7.09 -10.20 9.03
N SER A 121 -5.81 -10.33 9.40
CA SER A 121 -5.38 -11.04 10.60
C SER A 121 -5.59 -10.13 11.80
N SER A 122 -6.86 -9.88 12.08
CA SER A 122 -7.43 -9.57 13.38
C SER A 122 -8.93 -9.75 13.23
N ASN A 123 -9.53 -10.69 13.97
CA ASN A 123 -10.97 -10.68 14.27
C ASN A 123 -11.38 -9.45 15.11
N VAL A 124 -10.53 -8.42 15.17
CA VAL A 124 -10.81 -7.11 15.72
C VAL A 124 -11.33 -6.28 14.56
N GLU A 125 -12.62 -5.98 14.60
CA GLU A 125 -13.25 -5.07 13.66
C GLU A 125 -12.50 -3.72 13.70
N PRO A 126 -12.06 -3.17 12.55
CA PRO A 126 -11.31 -1.93 12.53
C PRO A 126 -12.13 -0.80 13.16
N GLU A 127 -11.54 -0.10 14.13
CA GLU A 127 -12.18 1.01 14.82
C GLU A 127 -12.65 2.07 13.81
N CYS A 128 -13.88 2.54 13.98
CA CYS A 128 -14.41 3.65 13.19
C CYS A 128 -13.91 4.97 13.78
N VAL A 129 -13.12 5.71 13.00
CA VAL A 129 -12.50 6.97 13.44
C VAL A 129 -13.07 8.16 12.68
N GLN A 130 -13.11 9.31 13.33
CA GLN A 130 -13.49 10.57 12.70
C GLN A 130 -12.36 11.13 11.83
N PHE A 131 -12.71 11.95 10.84
CA PHE A 131 -11.75 12.58 9.92
C PHE A 131 -10.64 13.35 10.64
N LEU A 132 -10.98 14.09 11.69
CA LEU A 132 -10.02 14.87 12.50
C LEU A 132 -8.97 14.00 13.20
N ASP A 133 -9.31 12.76 13.53
CA ASP A 133 -8.42 11.87 14.28
C ASP A 133 -7.70 10.85 13.39
N VAL A 134 -8.10 10.72 12.10
CA VAL A 134 -7.51 9.75 11.16
C VAL A 134 -5.99 9.92 11.03
N LEU A 135 -5.48 11.16 11.08
CA LEU A 135 -4.04 11.44 10.97
C LEU A 135 -3.22 10.97 12.18
N ASN A 136 -3.88 10.67 13.30
CA ASN A 136 -3.25 10.18 14.54
C ASN A 136 -3.25 8.65 14.62
N THR A 137 -3.81 7.96 13.62
CA THR A 137 -3.88 6.49 13.58
C THR A 137 -2.62 5.89 12.95
N SER A 138 -2.15 4.76 13.48
CA SER A 138 -1.04 3.98 12.93
C SER A 138 -1.47 2.63 12.35
N THR A 139 -2.71 2.23 12.65
CA THR A 139 -3.32 0.94 12.32
C THR A 139 -4.34 1.07 11.19
N ARG A 140 -4.94 -0.06 10.82
CA ARG A 140 -6.07 -0.09 9.89
C ARG A 140 -7.32 0.38 10.63
N VAL A 141 -8.02 1.34 10.07
CA VAL A 141 -9.21 1.98 10.64
C VAL A 141 -10.31 2.08 9.60
N THR A 142 -11.52 2.31 10.07
CA THR A 142 -12.67 2.62 9.22
C THR A 142 -12.99 4.11 9.29
N ILE A 143 -13.27 4.73 8.16
CA ILE A 143 -13.75 6.11 8.09
C ILE A 143 -15.08 6.16 7.34
N GLU A 144 -15.95 7.08 7.76
CA GLU A 144 -17.19 7.41 7.05
C GLU A 144 -17.10 8.82 6.48
N GLY A 145 -17.49 8.99 5.22
CA GLY A 145 -17.49 10.30 4.59
C GLY A 145 -18.32 10.31 3.33
N PHE A 146 -18.56 11.51 2.81
CA PHE A 146 -19.27 11.74 1.57
C PHE A 146 -18.30 11.80 0.40
N ILE A 147 -18.66 11.23 -0.75
CA ILE A 147 -17.84 11.28 -1.95
C ILE A 147 -17.70 12.73 -2.42
N LYS A 148 -16.49 13.28 -2.34
CA LYS A 148 -16.19 14.63 -2.82
C LYS A 148 -15.70 14.63 -4.26
N THR A 149 -14.86 13.66 -4.60
CA THR A 149 -14.40 13.40 -5.97
C THR A 149 -14.54 11.92 -6.19
N ASN A 150 -15.27 11.54 -7.25
CA ASN A 150 -15.42 10.14 -7.65
C ASN A 150 -14.05 9.51 -7.89
N PHE A 151 -13.97 8.20 -7.70
CA PHE A 151 -12.75 7.44 -7.92
C PHE A 151 -12.57 7.18 -9.41
N ALA A 152 -11.37 7.47 -9.92
CA ALA A 152 -10.98 7.23 -11.30
C ALA A 152 -9.58 6.62 -11.36
N PRO A 153 -9.24 5.85 -12.41
CA PRO A 153 -7.90 5.29 -12.55
C PRO A 153 -6.88 6.40 -12.79
N VAL A 154 -5.80 6.40 -12.01
CA VAL A 154 -4.68 7.32 -12.12
C VAL A 154 -3.39 6.51 -12.06
N TYR A 155 -2.46 6.77 -12.98
CA TYR A 155 -1.17 6.12 -12.98
C TYR A 155 -0.27 6.67 -11.87
N ASN A 156 0.14 5.81 -10.94
CA ASN A 156 1.05 6.16 -9.87
C ASN A 156 2.49 5.78 -10.26
N ASN A 157 3.32 6.77 -10.55
CA ASN A 157 4.71 6.56 -10.96
C ASN A 157 5.58 5.87 -9.90
N LYS A 158 5.33 6.13 -8.60
CA LYS A 158 6.13 5.52 -7.51
C LYS A 158 5.85 4.04 -7.38
N LEU A 159 4.60 3.64 -7.59
CA LEU A 159 4.17 2.24 -7.55
C LEU A 159 4.24 1.55 -8.93
N ASN A 160 4.53 2.33 -9.98
CA ASN A 160 4.54 1.91 -11.37
C ASN A 160 3.27 1.12 -11.77
N LYS A 161 2.10 1.59 -11.31
CA LYS A 161 0.80 0.94 -11.58
C LYS A 161 -0.36 1.95 -11.59
N SER A 162 -1.45 1.57 -12.24
CA SER A 162 -2.73 2.30 -12.13
C SER A 162 -3.38 2.02 -10.77
N ILE A 163 -3.86 3.06 -10.10
CA ILE A 163 -4.61 3.01 -8.84
C ILE A 163 -5.90 3.83 -8.98
N GLY A 164 -6.88 3.58 -8.13
CA GLY A 164 -8.05 4.46 -8.02
C GLY A 164 -7.68 5.68 -7.19
N CYS A 165 -7.93 6.89 -7.69
CA CYS A 165 -7.74 8.12 -6.93
C CYS A 165 -9.06 8.88 -6.85
N GLY A 166 -9.41 9.32 -5.64
CA GLY A 166 -10.62 10.07 -5.34
C GLY A 166 -10.48 10.82 -4.03
N SER A 167 -11.59 11.39 -3.52
CA SER A 167 -11.56 12.02 -2.21
C SER A 167 -12.90 11.94 -1.48
N LEU A 168 -12.81 11.89 -0.16
CA LEU A 168 -13.95 11.97 0.75
C LEU A 168 -13.96 13.28 1.53
N THR A 169 -15.12 13.63 2.07
CA THR A 169 -15.32 14.76 2.97
C THR A 169 -16.26 14.41 4.11
N ASP A 170 -16.03 14.97 5.29
CA ASP A 170 -17.00 14.97 6.41
C ASP A 170 -17.94 16.20 6.36
N GLY A 171 -17.73 17.11 5.42
CA GLY A 171 -18.43 18.39 5.28
C GLY A 171 -17.59 19.60 5.65
N GLU A 172 -16.49 19.40 6.39
CA GLU A 172 -15.55 20.46 6.77
C GLU A 172 -14.18 20.23 6.11
N TYR A 173 -13.65 19.01 6.23
CA TYR A 173 -12.35 18.59 5.74
C TYR A 173 -12.48 17.63 4.56
N LYS A 174 -11.50 17.66 3.67
CA LYS A 174 -11.32 16.69 2.60
C LYS A 174 -10.10 15.80 2.86
N LEU A 175 -10.21 14.55 2.44
CA LEU A 175 -9.13 13.57 2.49
C LEU A 175 -9.02 12.87 1.14
N GLU A 176 -7.82 12.85 0.58
CA GLU A 176 -7.50 12.10 -0.63
C GLU A 176 -7.41 10.61 -0.32
N ILE A 177 -7.95 9.78 -1.21
CA ILE A 177 -8.03 8.33 -1.04
C ILE A 177 -7.40 7.64 -2.25
N HIS A 178 -6.51 6.68 -2.00
CA HIS A 178 -5.88 5.82 -3.01
C HIS A 178 -6.38 4.38 -2.84
N ILE A 179 -6.97 3.82 -3.89
CA ILE A 179 -7.42 2.43 -3.96
C ILE A 179 -6.40 1.61 -4.74
N MET A 180 -5.67 0.73 -4.07
CA MET A 180 -4.49 0.05 -4.63
C MET A 180 -4.83 -0.95 -5.74
N ASN A 181 -5.93 -1.69 -5.58
CA ASN A 181 -6.43 -2.65 -6.57
C ASN A 181 -7.77 -2.14 -7.10
N PHE A 182 -7.72 -1.07 -7.90
CA PHE A 182 -8.89 -0.46 -8.49
C PHE A 182 -9.26 -1.13 -9.82
N ASN A 183 -10.55 -1.43 -9.98
CA ASN A 183 -11.14 -1.90 -11.22
C ASN A 183 -12.31 -0.98 -11.55
N GLU A 184 -12.28 -0.34 -12.73
CA GLU A 184 -13.26 0.67 -13.12
C GLU A 184 -14.65 0.08 -13.36
N GLU A 185 -14.74 -1.10 -13.99
CA GLU A 185 -16.00 -1.80 -14.23
C GLU A 185 -16.70 -2.13 -12.90
N THR A 186 -15.96 -2.74 -11.96
CA THR A 186 -16.46 -3.07 -10.61
C THR A 186 -16.87 -1.82 -9.84
N TYR A 187 -16.19 -0.69 -10.03
CA TYR A 187 -16.56 0.56 -9.37
C TYR A 187 -17.86 1.16 -9.96
N CYS A 188 -18.04 1.09 -11.28
CA CYS A 188 -19.27 1.52 -11.94
C CYS A 188 -20.50 0.74 -11.47
N ASP A 189 -20.35 -0.58 -11.23
CA ASP A 189 -21.42 -1.45 -10.72
C ASP A 189 -21.91 -1.08 -9.31
N LEU A 190 -21.15 -0.27 -8.55
CA LEU A 190 -21.55 0.19 -7.22
C LEU A 190 -22.55 1.36 -7.28
N GLU A 191 -22.77 1.95 -8.46
CA GLU A 191 -23.71 3.06 -8.69
C GLU A 191 -23.52 4.22 -7.70
N LEU A 192 -22.25 4.50 -7.35
CA LEU A 192 -21.89 5.56 -6.42
C LEU A 192 -21.79 6.90 -7.14
N VAL A 193 -22.44 7.91 -6.59
CA VAL A 193 -22.37 9.28 -7.10
C VAL A 193 -21.77 10.23 -6.09
N LYS A 194 -21.26 11.36 -6.60
CA LYS A 194 -20.74 12.45 -5.77
C LYS A 194 -21.80 12.89 -4.77
N GLY A 195 -21.41 12.99 -3.50
CA GLY A 195 -22.29 13.29 -2.39
C GLY A 195 -22.80 12.06 -1.65
N ASP A 196 -22.72 10.85 -2.20
CA ASP A 196 -23.12 9.64 -1.47
C ASP A 196 -22.23 9.41 -0.26
N LYS A 197 -22.84 8.98 0.85
CA LYS A 197 -22.12 8.60 2.06
C LYS A 197 -21.60 7.17 1.89
N ILE A 198 -20.32 6.98 2.18
CA ILE A 198 -19.66 5.69 2.13
C ILE A 198 -18.84 5.45 3.39
N LYS A 199 -18.65 4.17 3.69
CA LYS A 199 -17.73 3.66 4.71
C LYS A 199 -16.55 3.01 3.99
N MET A 200 -15.33 3.35 4.38
CA MET A 200 -14.11 2.78 3.80
C MET A 200 -13.14 2.32 4.89
N THR A 201 -12.56 1.14 4.69
CA THR A 201 -11.57 0.58 5.61
C THR A 201 -10.17 0.64 4.99
N GLY A 202 -9.21 1.22 5.71
CA GLY A 202 -7.87 1.43 5.16
C GLY A 202 -6.89 1.94 6.20
N LYS A 203 -5.78 2.51 5.73
CA LYS A 203 -4.71 3.05 6.57
C LYS A 203 -4.26 4.42 6.05
N ILE A 204 -4.00 5.35 6.95
CA ILE A 204 -3.46 6.65 6.59
C ILE A 204 -1.96 6.58 6.25
N GLN A 205 -1.55 7.23 5.16
CA GLN A 205 -0.14 7.46 4.82
C GLN A 205 0.23 8.89 5.21
N THR A 206 0.97 9.05 6.30
CA THR A 206 1.34 10.38 6.85
C THR A 206 2.80 10.78 6.60
N THR A 207 3.59 9.95 5.92
CA THR A 207 4.99 10.25 5.58
C THR A 207 5.13 11.08 4.30
N VAL A 208 4.01 11.51 3.74
CA VAL A 208 3.88 12.24 2.47
C VAL A 208 2.97 13.44 2.72
N ASP A 209 3.24 14.53 2.01
CA ASP A 209 2.47 15.77 2.10
C ASP A 209 1.94 16.12 0.69
N PRO A 210 0.60 16.20 0.49
CA PRO A 210 -0.45 15.97 1.48
C PRO A 210 -0.60 14.49 1.89
N PRO A 211 -1.04 14.20 3.13
CA PRO A 211 -1.35 12.83 3.55
C PRO A 211 -2.59 12.31 2.81
N TYR A 212 -2.61 11.01 2.55
CA TYR A 212 -3.71 10.33 1.87
C TYR A 212 -4.05 9.01 2.56
N PHE A 213 -5.29 8.55 2.40
CA PHE A 213 -5.77 7.29 2.94
C PHE A 213 -5.64 6.18 1.90
N ILE A 214 -5.03 5.06 2.28
CA ILE A 214 -4.83 3.90 1.42
C ILE A 214 -5.90 2.86 1.72
N VAL A 215 -6.60 2.45 0.68
CA VAL A 215 -7.56 1.35 0.69
C VAL A 215 -7.06 0.26 -0.25
N GLN A 216 -7.10 -0.99 0.18
CA GLN A 216 -6.48 -2.06 -0.62
C GLN A 216 -7.36 -2.42 -1.83
N ASN A 217 -8.67 -2.60 -1.61
CA ASN A 217 -9.58 -3.08 -2.65
C ASN A 217 -10.95 -2.38 -2.58
N LEU A 218 -11.72 -2.45 -3.66
CA LEU A 218 -13.11 -1.96 -3.69
C LEU A 218 -14.03 -2.68 -2.68
N LYS A 219 -13.76 -3.94 -2.33
CA LYS A 219 -14.51 -4.67 -1.29
C LYS A 219 -14.39 -4.05 0.11
N ASP A 220 -13.41 -3.18 0.34
CA ASP A 220 -13.22 -2.48 1.61
C ASP A 220 -14.04 -1.17 1.67
N LEU A 221 -14.89 -0.92 0.66
CA LEU A 221 -15.83 0.17 0.55
C LEU A 221 -17.26 -0.37 0.63
N SER A 222 -18.14 0.34 1.32
CA SER A 222 -19.58 0.08 1.31
C SER A 222 -20.38 1.38 1.30
N LYS A 223 -21.44 1.45 0.50
CA LYS A 223 -22.43 2.54 0.56
C LYS A 223 -23.19 2.46 1.88
N ILE A 224 -23.43 3.60 2.50
CA ILE A 224 -24.24 3.72 3.72
C ILE A 224 -25.27 4.83 3.52
N ASP A 225 -26.31 4.84 4.37
CA ASP A 225 -27.35 5.87 4.27
C ASP A 225 -26.80 7.27 4.53
N GLY A 226 -27.10 8.17 3.61
CA GLY A 226 -26.72 9.57 3.67
C GLY A 226 -26.33 10.12 2.31
N HIS A 227 -26.68 11.38 2.07
CA HIS A 227 -26.26 12.09 0.88
C HIS A 227 -26.00 13.56 1.22
N MET A 228 -24.85 14.07 0.80
CA MET A 228 -24.50 15.48 0.93
C MET A 228 -24.80 16.20 -0.39
N PRO A 229 -25.66 17.24 -0.38
CA PRO A 229 -25.97 17.99 -1.59
C PRO A 229 -24.73 18.56 -2.27
N LEU A 230 -24.71 18.51 -3.60
CA LEU A 230 -23.58 18.97 -4.41
C LEU A 230 -23.12 20.39 -4.06
N LYS A 231 -24.07 21.30 -3.79
CA LYS A 231 -23.81 22.69 -3.36
C LYS A 231 -22.96 22.80 -2.10
N THR A 232 -23.01 21.80 -1.23
CA THR A 232 -22.24 21.71 0.01
C THR A 232 -20.90 21.05 -0.26
N VAL A 233 -20.88 19.90 -0.95
CA VAL A 233 -19.67 19.14 -1.27
C VAL A 233 -18.62 19.98 -2.01
N ILE A 234 -19.06 20.82 -2.95
CA ILE A 234 -18.17 21.67 -3.74
C ILE A 234 -17.46 22.72 -2.86
N LYS A 235 -18.11 23.19 -1.79
CA LYS A 235 -17.57 24.23 -0.89
C LYS A 235 -16.54 23.72 0.12
N VAL A 236 -16.34 22.41 0.22
CA VAL A 236 -15.34 21.83 1.12
C VAL A 236 -13.96 21.92 0.48
N PHE A 237 -13.04 22.67 1.07
CA PHE A 237 -11.67 22.81 0.57
C PHE A 237 -10.58 22.54 1.61
N ARG A 238 -10.91 22.56 2.91
CA ARG A 238 -9.93 22.41 4.00
C ARG A 238 -9.34 21.01 3.98
N THR A 239 -8.02 20.90 4.07
CA THR A 239 -7.32 19.63 4.23
C THR A 239 -7.08 19.34 5.70
N LEU A 240 -6.94 18.05 6.03
CA LEU A 240 -6.54 17.65 7.38
C LEU A 240 -5.08 18.07 7.62
N GLN A 241 -4.81 18.60 8.81
CA GLN A 241 -3.47 18.94 9.28
C GLN A 241 -3.15 18.12 10.53
N LYS A 242 -1.91 17.63 10.66
CA LYS A 242 -1.47 17.01 11.91
C LYS A 242 -1.60 18.03 13.04
N ARG A 243 -2.18 17.62 14.18
CA ARG A 243 -2.12 18.46 15.39
C ARG A 243 -0.64 18.68 15.73
N SER A 244 -0.18 19.92 15.74
CA SER A 244 1.12 20.25 16.31
C SER A 244 1.06 19.93 17.81
N VAL A 245 2.10 19.29 18.33
CA VAL A 245 2.25 18.98 19.77
C VAL A 245 2.19 20.27 20.61
N GLU A 246 2.45 21.42 20.01
CA GLU A 246 2.43 22.75 20.64
C GLU A 246 1.03 23.25 21.05
N ASN A 247 -0.05 22.73 20.46
CA ASN A 247 -1.40 23.18 20.84
C ASN A 247 -1.88 22.62 22.20
N ASN A 248 -1.21 21.58 22.73
CA ASN A 248 -1.48 21.09 24.09
C ASN A 248 -0.81 21.94 25.18
N SER A 249 0.23 22.71 24.86
CA SER A 249 0.88 23.63 25.81
C SER A 249 0.09 24.92 26.06
N LEU A 250 -0.74 25.36 25.11
CA LEU A 250 -1.49 26.61 25.24
C LEU A 250 -2.81 26.46 26.03
N GLN A 251 -3.41 25.27 26.09
CA GLN A 251 -4.57 25.01 26.95
C GLN A 251 -4.22 24.68 28.40
N GLN A 252 -2.98 24.26 28.69
CA GLN A 252 -2.53 24.05 30.09
C GLN A 252 -2.05 25.34 30.77
N HIS A 253 -1.67 26.37 30.01
CA HIS A 253 -1.27 27.66 30.59
C HIS A 253 -2.40 28.66 30.79
N SER A 254 -3.55 28.52 30.10
CA SER A 254 -4.72 29.36 30.34
C SER A 254 -5.53 28.95 31.58
N ASN A 255 -5.50 27.68 31.97
CA ASN A 255 -6.23 27.18 33.15
C ASN A 255 -5.48 27.33 34.49
N LYS A 256 -4.26 27.90 34.50
CA LYS A 256 -3.49 28.15 35.74
C LYS A 256 -3.49 29.61 36.22
N LYS A 257 -4.17 30.53 35.51
CA LYS A 257 -4.21 31.96 35.88
C LYS A 257 -5.54 32.47 36.47
N SER A 258 -6.53 31.60 36.74
CA SER A 258 -7.81 32.01 37.36
C SER A 258 -8.04 31.49 38.78
N LYS A 259 -6.99 31.04 39.47
CA LYS A 259 -7.02 30.70 40.90
C LYS A 259 -5.82 31.30 41.65
N LEU A 260 -5.77 32.63 41.69
CA LEU A 260 -5.04 33.42 42.69
C LEU A 260 -5.38 34.88 42.38
N ASP A 261 -6.51 35.31 42.94
CA ASP A 261 -6.75 36.59 43.63
C ASP A 261 -8.27 36.77 43.86
#